data_AF-A0A380FBQ8-F1
#
_entry.id   AF-A0A380FBQ8-F1
#
_cell.length_a   1.000
_cell.length_b   1.000
_cell.length_c   1.000
_cell.angle_alpha   90.00
_cell.angle_beta   90.00
_cell.angle_gamma   90.00
#
_symmetry.space_group_name_H-M   'P 1'
#
loop_
_entity.id
_entity.type
_entity.pdbx_description
1 polymer ?
#
loop_
_entity_poly.entity_id
_entity_poly.type
_entity_poly.pdbx_seq_one_letter_code
_entity_poly.pdbx_strand_id
1 'polypeptide(L)'
;MNPMYHWCALELNRYFNEDTDLDKVNIKKLYKTLNKKLAKSTHTPQSLIKASQVSVVCTTDDPCDDLKYHKLLSQDDNVTFKVCPTFRPDSYVLLNEQSFEEKVEKLDAVTDGTITDLNSYINALKARVYYFDRQGAKSSDQSFEKVPLMTATTEEAQAIYNQLAAGHAVSETEQYELAGYILTEISKVYHSLGWVVQFHLGPIRNNNTKMLNIAGTDSGFDSVGNQLNAKTLNAMLNHLELNDALSDTIIYPNNGNDHLMVQATAGNFSNSAHKVQLGAAWWFNDTKEGMERHLVDYATVGLLSKFVGMLTDSRSMISYTRHEYFRRILCNFIGEKIERGEIAFSNTTIEQMLKDICYNNAVKLFKIEGIKEV
;
A
#
# COMPACT_ATOMS: atom_id res chain seq x y z
N MET A 1 -20.66 -13.80 -5.56
CA MET A 1 -21.07 -12.84 -6.61
C MET A 1 -19.89 -11.92 -6.88
N ASN A 2 -19.62 -11.46 -8.11
CA ASN A 2 -18.47 -10.58 -8.36
C ASN A 2 -18.62 -9.25 -7.58
N PRO A 3 -17.57 -8.76 -6.89
CA PRO A 3 -17.65 -7.54 -6.06
C PRO A 3 -18.06 -6.28 -6.85
N MET A 4 -17.84 -6.25 -8.16
CA MET A 4 -18.27 -5.16 -9.05
C MET A 4 -19.77 -4.87 -8.94
N TYR A 5 -20.60 -5.88 -8.67
CA TYR A 5 -22.04 -5.67 -8.46
C TYR A 5 -22.29 -4.80 -7.22
N HIS A 6 -21.65 -5.13 -6.10
CA HIS A 6 -21.77 -4.35 -4.87
C HIS A 6 -21.19 -2.96 -5.01
N TRP A 7 -19.99 -2.82 -5.60
CA TRP A 7 -19.35 -1.52 -5.77
C TRP A 7 -20.15 -0.59 -6.67
N CYS A 8 -20.65 -1.09 -7.81
CA CYS A 8 -21.49 -0.31 -8.70
C CYS A 8 -22.74 0.20 -7.97
N ALA A 9 -23.44 -0.67 -7.25
CA ALA A 9 -24.63 -0.27 -6.48
C ALA A 9 -24.31 0.74 -5.36
N LEU A 10 -23.24 0.52 -4.59
CA LEU A 10 -22.81 1.41 -3.52
C LEU A 10 -22.41 2.79 -4.05
N GLU A 11 -21.64 2.85 -5.14
CA GLU A 11 -21.17 4.09 -5.74
C GLU A 11 -22.32 4.90 -6.36
N LEU A 12 -23.24 4.25 -7.07
CA LEU A 12 -24.46 4.87 -7.58
C LEU A 12 -25.31 5.44 -6.45
N ASN A 13 -25.48 4.68 -5.36
CA ASN A 13 -26.24 5.14 -4.21
C ASN A 13 -25.56 6.33 -3.52
N ARG A 14 -24.27 6.24 -3.19
CA ARG A 14 -23.59 7.23 -2.34
C ARG A 14 -23.26 8.54 -3.04
N TYR A 15 -22.71 8.47 -4.25
CA TYR A 15 -22.28 9.68 -4.95
C TYR A 15 -23.37 10.25 -5.83
N PHE A 16 -24.21 9.39 -6.39
CA PHE A 16 -25.23 9.83 -7.32
C PHE A 16 -26.63 9.83 -6.72
N ASN A 17 -26.89 9.25 -5.54
CA ASN A 17 -28.25 9.08 -5.02
C ASN A 17 -29.16 8.40 -6.06
N GLU A 18 -28.64 7.36 -6.71
CA GLU A 18 -29.33 6.53 -7.68
C GLU A 18 -29.45 5.11 -7.13
N ASP A 19 -30.64 4.78 -6.60
CA ASP A 19 -30.98 3.39 -6.25
C ASP A 19 -31.47 2.67 -7.50
N THR A 20 -30.54 2.00 -8.18
CA THR A 20 -30.76 1.45 -9.52
C THR A 20 -30.91 -0.07 -9.46
N ASP A 21 -32.04 -0.59 -9.94
CA ASP A 21 -32.18 -1.99 -10.32
C ASP A 21 -31.32 -2.23 -11.58
N LEU A 22 -30.12 -2.81 -11.38
CA LEU A 22 -29.13 -3.03 -12.43
C LEU A 22 -29.63 -4.01 -13.51
N ASP A 23 -30.63 -4.85 -13.22
CA ASP A 23 -31.20 -5.79 -14.20
C ASP A 23 -32.19 -5.09 -15.14
N LYS A 24 -32.82 -4.00 -14.68
CA LYS A 24 -33.85 -3.26 -15.43
C LYS A 24 -33.42 -1.85 -15.83
N VAL A 25 -32.16 -1.52 -15.65
CA VAL A 25 -31.65 -0.17 -15.87
C VAL A 25 -31.69 0.24 -17.34
N ASN A 26 -32.26 1.42 -17.62
CA ASN A 26 -32.04 2.07 -18.90
C ASN A 26 -30.67 2.75 -18.90
N ILE A 27 -29.66 2.06 -19.44
CA ILE A 27 -28.25 2.50 -19.43
C ILE A 27 -28.07 3.89 -20.04
N LYS A 28 -28.74 4.18 -21.17
CA LYS A 28 -28.64 5.50 -21.83
C LYS A 28 -29.22 6.62 -20.95
N LYS A 29 -30.31 6.34 -20.24
CA LYS A 29 -30.91 7.29 -19.30
C LYS A 29 -29.99 7.49 -18.10
N LEU A 30 -29.50 6.40 -17.50
CA LEU A 30 -28.59 6.46 -16.35
C LEU A 30 -27.34 7.28 -16.71
N TYR A 31 -26.66 6.97 -17.80
CA TYR A 31 -25.48 7.71 -18.27
C TYR A 31 -25.72 9.22 -18.37
N LYS A 32 -26.85 9.63 -18.98
CA LYS A 32 -27.23 11.05 -19.08
C LYS A 32 -27.48 11.67 -17.70
N THR A 33 -28.11 10.95 -16.78
CA THR A 33 -28.36 11.43 -15.42
C THR A 33 -27.07 11.59 -14.63
N LEU A 34 -26.17 10.61 -14.69
CA LEU A 34 -24.87 10.65 -14.02
C LEU A 34 -24.03 11.83 -14.53
N ASN A 35 -23.96 12.04 -15.85
CA ASN A 35 -23.23 13.18 -16.42
C ASN A 35 -23.78 14.54 -15.97
N LYS A 36 -25.12 14.67 -15.85
CA LYS A 36 -25.72 15.89 -15.29
C LYS A 36 -25.36 16.14 -13.83
N LYS A 37 -25.11 15.07 -13.06
CA LYS A 37 -24.68 15.16 -11.65
C LYS A 37 -23.17 15.48 -11.56
N LEU A 38 -22.34 14.81 -12.38
CA LEU A 38 -20.91 15.06 -12.49
C LEU A 38 -20.57 16.52 -12.85
N ALA A 39 -21.40 17.17 -13.67
CA ALA A 39 -21.20 18.57 -14.05
C ALA A 39 -21.44 19.58 -12.91
N LYS A 40 -21.90 19.14 -11.73
CA LYS A 40 -22.16 20.01 -10.58
C LYS A 40 -20.91 20.16 -9.72
N SER A 41 -20.78 21.31 -9.05
CA SER A 41 -19.70 21.58 -8.09
C SER A 41 -19.63 20.59 -6.92
N THR A 42 -20.72 19.88 -6.63
CA THR A 42 -20.75 18.82 -5.61
C THR A 42 -20.00 17.55 -6.02
N HIS A 43 -19.60 17.41 -7.29
CA HIS A 43 -18.92 16.22 -7.83
C HIS A 43 -17.50 16.51 -8.32
N THR A 44 -16.90 17.63 -7.90
CA THR A 44 -15.45 17.81 -8.07
C THR A 44 -14.68 16.80 -7.20
N PRO A 45 -13.42 16.45 -7.52
CA PRO A 45 -12.63 15.54 -6.71
C PRO A 45 -12.59 15.93 -5.23
N GLN A 46 -12.30 17.20 -4.91
CA GLN A 46 -12.29 17.70 -3.53
C GLN A 46 -13.66 17.58 -2.85
N SER A 47 -14.76 17.84 -3.57
CA SER A 47 -16.11 17.68 -3.03
C SER A 47 -16.44 16.22 -2.73
N LEU A 48 -16.03 15.28 -3.58
CA LEU A 48 -16.25 13.84 -3.36
C LEU A 48 -15.46 13.34 -2.15
N ILE A 49 -14.19 13.75 -2.01
CA ILE A 49 -13.34 13.41 -0.86
C ILE A 49 -13.96 13.94 0.44
N LYS A 50 -14.40 15.20 0.43
CA LYS A 50 -15.05 15.84 1.58
C LYS A 50 -16.38 15.17 1.93
N ALA A 51 -17.20 14.84 0.93
CA ALA A 51 -18.48 14.15 1.14
C ALA A 51 -18.29 12.75 1.76
N SER A 52 -17.16 12.10 1.46
CA SER A 52 -16.76 10.82 2.03
C SER A 52 -16.10 10.92 3.42
N GLN A 53 -16.03 12.12 4.02
CA GLN A 53 -15.44 12.37 5.34
C GLN A 53 -13.99 11.87 5.48
N VAL A 54 -13.23 11.95 4.38
CA VAL A 54 -11.82 11.57 4.37
C VAL A 54 -11.01 12.65 5.08
N SER A 55 -10.21 12.24 6.06
CA SER A 55 -9.30 13.16 6.78
C SER A 55 -7.91 13.20 6.16
N VAL A 56 -7.45 12.08 5.58
CA VAL A 56 -6.14 11.92 4.96
C VAL A 56 -6.27 11.06 3.70
N VAL A 57 -5.59 11.45 2.64
CA VAL A 57 -5.24 10.61 1.50
C VAL A 57 -3.73 10.46 1.46
N CYS A 58 -3.23 9.23 1.45
CA CYS A 58 -1.84 8.96 1.13
C CYS A 58 -1.76 8.52 -0.34
N THR A 59 -1.14 9.33 -1.20
CA THR A 59 -0.86 8.94 -2.59
C THR A 59 0.35 8.01 -2.63
N THR A 60 0.60 7.40 -3.79
CA THR A 60 1.78 6.57 -4.03
C THR A 60 2.55 7.20 -5.18
N ASP A 61 3.78 7.63 -4.90
CA ASP A 61 4.52 8.56 -5.76
C ASP A 61 5.92 8.03 -6.06
N ASP A 62 6.42 8.34 -7.27
CA ASP A 62 7.76 7.92 -7.71
C ASP A 62 8.83 8.70 -6.94
N PRO A 63 9.96 8.07 -6.53
CA PRO A 63 11.06 8.73 -5.84
C PRO A 63 11.54 10.03 -6.48
N CYS A 64 11.42 10.14 -7.81
CA CYS A 64 11.88 11.30 -8.56
C CYS A 64 10.81 12.39 -8.75
N ASP A 65 9.58 12.20 -8.26
CA ASP A 65 8.52 13.19 -8.39
C ASP A 65 8.85 14.49 -7.61
N ASP A 66 8.46 15.63 -8.20
CA ASP A 66 8.66 16.95 -7.59
C ASP A 66 7.63 17.27 -6.49
N LEU A 67 6.60 16.42 -6.33
CA LEU A 67 5.51 16.54 -5.38
C LEU A 67 4.82 17.93 -5.42
N LYS A 68 4.79 18.57 -6.60
CA LYS A 68 4.22 19.90 -6.79
C LYS A 68 2.77 19.98 -6.32
N TYR A 69 1.95 18.98 -6.63
CA TYR A 69 0.54 19.02 -6.27
C TYR A 69 0.29 18.83 -4.77
N HIS A 70 1.15 18.07 -4.06
CA HIS A 70 1.11 18.00 -2.60
C HIS A 70 1.39 19.35 -1.96
N LYS A 71 2.36 20.10 -2.48
CA LYS A 71 2.68 21.47 -2.02
C LYS A 71 1.51 22.43 -2.27
N LEU A 72 0.90 22.38 -3.45
CA LEU A 72 -0.25 23.23 -3.77
C LEU A 72 -1.44 22.91 -2.87
N LEU A 73 -1.73 21.64 -2.63
CA LEU A 73 -2.85 21.22 -1.79
C LEU A 73 -2.60 21.53 -0.30
N SER A 74 -1.36 21.44 0.17
CA SER A 74 -1.04 21.77 1.57
C SER A 74 -1.08 23.28 1.86
N GLN A 75 -1.00 24.12 0.82
CA GLN A 75 -1.08 25.58 0.89
C GLN A 75 -2.49 26.13 0.61
N ASP A 76 -3.43 25.30 0.16
CA ASP A 76 -4.80 25.71 -0.14
C ASP A 76 -5.69 25.57 1.11
N ASP A 77 -5.98 26.69 1.76
CA ASP A 77 -6.83 26.77 2.97
C ASP A 77 -8.27 26.25 2.74
N ASN A 78 -8.70 26.07 1.49
CA ASN A 78 -10.02 25.50 1.18
C ASN A 78 -10.03 23.97 1.27
N VAL A 79 -8.87 23.31 1.28
CA VAL A 79 -8.75 21.86 1.38
C VAL A 79 -8.89 21.42 2.83
N THR A 80 -9.95 20.66 3.12
CA THR A 80 -10.30 20.24 4.49
C THR A 80 -9.74 18.87 4.90
N PHE A 81 -8.80 18.33 4.12
CA PHE A 81 -8.19 17.02 4.33
C PHE A 81 -6.70 17.09 3.99
N LYS A 82 -5.89 16.15 4.49
CA LYS A 82 -4.46 16.08 4.16
C LYS A 82 -4.24 15.20 2.94
N VAL A 83 -3.29 15.59 2.09
CA VAL A 83 -2.76 14.75 1.01
C VAL A 83 -1.27 14.57 1.22
N CYS A 84 -0.89 13.38 1.68
CA CYS A 84 0.49 13.04 2.02
C CYS A 84 1.07 12.12 0.93
N PRO A 85 2.33 12.31 0.52
CA PRO A 85 2.98 11.40 -0.41
C PRO A 85 3.44 10.11 0.29
N THR A 86 3.43 8.99 -0.44
CA THR A 86 4.06 7.72 -0.04
C THR A 86 5.19 7.42 -1.02
N PHE A 87 6.39 7.19 -0.49
CA PHE A 87 7.58 6.94 -1.31
C PHE A 87 7.58 5.50 -1.85
N ARG A 88 7.54 5.32 -3.19
CA ARG A 88 7.51 3.99 -3.80
C ARG A 88 8.74 3.67 -4.67
N PRO A 89 9.80 3.08 -4.10
CA PRO A 89 11.07 2.89 -4.80
C PRO A 89 11.21 1.51 -5.47
N ASP A 90 10.14 0.73 -5.63
CA ASP A 90 10.22 -0.65 -6.14
C ASP A 90 11.03 -0.76 -7.45
N SER A 91 10.75 0.11 -8.43
CA SER A 91 11.47 0.16 -9.71
C SER A 91 12.90 0.71 -9.65
N TYR A 92 13.30 1.29 -8.52
CA TYR A 92 14.67 1.76 -8.23
C TYR A 92 15.44 0.79 -7.32
N VAL A 93 14.74 -0.16 -6.69
CA VAL A 93 15.32 -1.19 -5.82
C VAL A 93 15.54 -2.48 -6.60
N LEU A 94 14.56 -2.91 -7.40
CA LEU A 94 14.65 -4.10 -8.25
C LEU A 94 15.11 -3.69 -9.66
N LEU A 95 16.42 -3.44 -9.79
CA LEU A 95 17.04 -3.05 -11.06
C LEU A 95 17.31 -4.28 -11.95
N ASN A 96 17.18 -4.09 -13.26
CA ASN A 96 17.59 -5.05 -14.28
C ASN A 96 18.26 -4.32 -15.45
N GLU A 97 18.77 -5.08 -16.43
CA GLU A 97 19.51 -4.53 -17.56
C GLU A 97 18.71 -3.55 -18.43
N GLN A 98 17.38 -3.67 -18.44
CA GLN A 98 16.50 -2.83 -19.25
C GLN A 98 16.14 -1.53 -18.53
N SER A 99 16.01 -1.57 -17.19
CA SER A 99 15.58 -0.42 -16.39
C SER A 99 16.75 0.41 -15.82
N PHE A 100 17.95 -0.17 -15.72
CA PHE A 100 19.06 0.43 -14.97
C PHE A 100 19.41 1.85 -15.42
N GLU A 101 19.73 2.03 -16.71
CA GLU A 101 20.16 3.33 -17.25
C GLU A 101 19.09 4.41 -17.03
N GLU A 102 17.84 4.13 -17.42
CA GLU A 102 16.71 5.06 -17.25
C GLU A 102 16.53 5.47 -15.78
N LYS A 103 16.65 4.51 -14.84
CA LYS A 103 16.43 4.76 -13.41
C LYS A 103 17.56 5.56 -12.78
N VAL A 104 18.80 5.27 -13.15
CA VAL A 104 19.97 6.04 -12.70
C VAL A 104 19.91 7.46 -13.24
N GLU A 105 19.63 7.66 -14.54
CA GLU A 105 19.51 8.99 -15.14
C GLU A 105 18.39 9.83 -14.51
N LYS A 106 17.21 9.23 -14.30
CA LYS A 106 16.10 9.93 -13.63
C LYS A 106 16.46 10.37 -12.22
N LEU A 107 17.13 9.49 -11.47
CA LEU A 107 17.53 9.79 -10.09
C LEU A 107 18.64 10.85 -10.02
N ASP A 108 19.64 10.76 -10.91
CA ASP A 108 20.72 11.73 -11.04
C ASP A 108 20.17 13.13 -11.37
N ALA A 109 19.18 13.21 -12.27
CA ALA A 109 18.56 14.48 -12.67
C ALA A 109 17.81 15.21 -11.54
N VAL A 110 17.45 14.54 -10.45
CA VAL A 110 16.66 15.10 -9.33
C VAL A 110 17.40 15.10 -7.99
N THR A 111 18.68 14.74 -8.00
CA THR A 111 19.54 14.74 -6.81
C THR A 111 20.81 15.56 -7.05
N ASP A 112 21.30 16.19 -5.99
CA ASP A 112 22.58 16.91 -6.06
C ASP A 112 23.72 15.89 -5.98
N GLY A 113 24.51 15.76 -7.04
CA GLY A 113 25.65 14.83 -7.10
C GLY A 113 25.83 14.22 -8.48
N THR A 114 26.74 13.27 -8.60
CA THR A 114 26.85 12.39 -9.77
C THR A 114 26.82 10.97 -9.27
N ILE A 115 25.91 10.16 -9.81
CA ILE A 115 25.83 8.74 -9.51
C ILE A 115 26.88 7.99 -10.34
N THR A 116 27.92 7.49 -9.66
CA THR A 116 29.04 6.78 -10.32
C THR A 116 29.24 5.35 -9.83
N ASP A 117 28.63 5.00 -8.70
CA ASP A 117 28.76 3.70 -8.04
C ASP A 117 27.51 3.39 -7.19
N LEU A 118 27.48 2.22 -6.53
CA LEU A 118 26.35 1.79 -5.73
C LEU A 118 26.13 2.71 -4.52
N ASN A 119 27.21 3.22 -3.91
CA ASN A 119 27.12 4.08 -2.74
C ASN A 119 26.49 5.44 -3.08
N SER A 120 26.91 6.08 -4.17
CA SER A 120 26.33 7.32 -4.67
C SER A 120 24.86 7.12 -5.09
N TYR A 121 24.53 5.98 -5.69
CA TYR A 121 23.13 5.61 -6.01
C TYR A 121 22.25 5.50 -4.76
N ILE A 122 22.71 4.77 -3.74
CA ILE A 122 22.00 4.61 -2.46
C ILE A 122 21.86 5.97 -1.75
N ASN A 123 22.90 6.80 -1.77
CA ASN A 123 22.85 8.13 -1.17
C ASN A 123 21.85 9.05 -1.90
N ALA A 124 21.75 8.96 -3.22
CA ALA A 124 20.74 9.66 -4.00
C ALA A 124 19.32 9.23 -3.60
N LEU A 125 19.05 7.93 -3.46
CA LEU A 125 17.76 7.43 -2.95
C LEU A 125 17.46 7.95 -1.53
N LYS A 126 18.44 7.89 -0.61
CA LYS A 126 18.30 8.42 0.76
C LYS A 126 17.96 9.92 0.75
N ALA A 127 18.59 10.70 -0.14
CA ALA A 127 18.28 12.12 -0.31
C ALA A 127 16.82 12.35 -0.74
N ARG A 128 16.27 11.48 -1.60
CA ARG A 128 14.86 11.52 -2.01
C ARG A 128 13.91 11.12 -0.88
N VAL A 129 14.28 10.17 -0.03
CA VAL A 129 13.51 9.86 1.20
C VAL A 129 13.39 11.10 2.09
N TYR A 130 14.51 11.80 2.36
CA TYR A 130 14.47 13.04 3.14
C TYR A 130 13.67 14.16 2.45
N TYR A 131 13.69 14.23 1.12
CA TYR A 131 12.86 15.17 0.38
C TYR A 131 11.37 14.91 0.61
N PHE A 132 10.94 13.65 0.51
CA PHE A 132 9.56 13.22 0.78
C PHE A 132 9.13 13.50 2.23
N ASP A 133 10.02 13.26 3.20
CA ASP A 133 9.72 13.54 4.62
C ASP A 133 9.41 15.02 4.84
N ARG A 134 10.19 15.91 4.23
CA ARG A 134 9.93 17.37 4.24
C ARG A 134 8.61 17.77 3.56
N GLN A 135 8.08 16.93 2.67
CA GLN A 135 6.75 17.12 2.05
C GLN A 135 5.62 16.45 2.85
N GLY A 136 5.92 15.89 4.04
CA GLY A 136 4.93 15.29 4.91
C GLY A 136 4.67 13.80 4.66
N ALA A 137 5.55 13.11 3.94
CA ALA A 137 5.51 11.65 3.87
C ALA A 137 5.70 11.04 5.25
N LYS A 138 4.98 9.95 5.51
CA LYS A 138 5.08 9.13 6.74
C LYS A 138 5.20 7.65 6.44
N SER A 139 5.33 7.30 5.16
CA SER A 139 5.37 5.92 4.73
C SER A 139 6.09 5.71 3.43
N SER A 140 6.56 4.49 3.26
CA SER A 140 7.01 3.94 1.98
C SER A 140 6.17 2.74 1.58
N ASP A 141 6.17 2.44 0.28
CA ASP A 141 5.49 1.29 -0.30
C ASP A 141 6.43 0.57 -1.27
N GLN A 142 6.58 -0.74 -1.15
CA GLN A 142 7.36 -1.54 -2.08
C GLN A 142 6.52 -2.70 -2.58
N SER A 143 6.46 -2.89 -3.90
CA SER A 143 5.81 -4.05 -4.50
C SER A 143 6.81 -4.93 -5.23
N PHE A 144 6.84 -6.21 -4.86
CA PHE A 144 7.72 -7.20 -5.48
C PHE A 144 6.96 -8.49 -5.77
N GLU A 145 7.30 -9.18 -6.85
CA GLU A 145 6.76 -10.51 -7.13
C GLU A 145 7.23 -11.54 -6.09
N LYS A 146 8.47 -11.40 -5.61
CA LYS A 146 9.06 -12.26 -4.57
C LYS A 146 9.58 -11.43 -3.40
N VAL A 147 9.85 -12.08 -2.27
CA VAL A 147 10.50 -11.42 -1.13
C VAL A 147 11.96 -11.12 -1.50
N PRO A 148 12.48 -9.88 -1.32
CA PRO A 148 13.90 -9.56 -1.45
C PRO A 148 14.82 -10.50 -0.67
N LEU A 149 15.98 -10.81 -1.26
CA LEU A 149 16.95 -11.74 -0.68
C LEU A 149 18.01 -10.97 0.12
N MET A 150 18.08 -11.25 1.41
CA MET A 150 19.00 -10.56 2.34
C MET A 150 20.32 -11.29 2.51
N THR A 151 20.91 -11.73 1.38
CA THR A 151 22.10 -12.61 1.36
C THR A 151 23.36 -11.93 0.82
N ALA A 152 23.23 -10.88 0.01
CA ALA A 152 24.39 -10.20 -0.57
C ALA A 152 25.22 -9.46 0.48
N THR A 153 26.53 -9.67 0.42
CA THR A 153 27.54 -8.81 1.03
C THR A 153 27.66 -7.48 0.26
N THR A 154 28.37 -6.50 0.84
CA THR A 154 28.65 -5.23 0.17
C THR A 154 29.43 -5.44 -1.13
N GLU A 155 30.41 -6.34 -1.12
CA GLU A 155 31.24 -6.65 -2.28
C GLU A 155 30.42 -7.30 -3.41
N GLU A 156 29.53 -8.23 -3.07
CA GLU A 156 28.63 -8.88 -4.03
C GLU A 156 27.63 -7.87 -4.61
N ALA A 157 26.98 -7.06 -3.76
CA ALA A 157 26.06 -6.03 -4.22
C ALA A 157 26.74 -5.02 -5.16
N GLN A 158 27.97 -4.59 -4.83
CA GLN A 158 28.76 -3.70 -5.67
C GLN A 158 29.13 -4.36 -7.01
N ALA A 159 29.47 -5.65 -7.01
CA ALA A 159 29.76 -6.40 -8.23
C ALA A 159 28.53 -6.51 -9.14
N ILE A 160 27.35 -6.83 -8.59
CA ILE A 160 26.09 -6.91 -9.33
C ILE A 160 25.73 -5.54 -9.93
N TYR A 161 25.83 -4.46 -9.14
CA TYR A 161 25.59 -3.10 -9.61
C TYR A 161 26.54 -2.71 -10.75
N ASN A 162 27.83 -3.03 -10.64
CA ASN A 162 28.81 -2.72 -11.68
C ASN A 162 28.56 -3.50 -12.98
N GLN A 163 28.05 -4.72 -12.90
CA GLN A 163 27.64 -5.49 -14.08
C GLN A 163 26.49 -4.78 -14.81
N LEU A 164 25.45 -4.36 -14.09
CA LEU A 164 24.35 -3.58 -14.64
C LEU A 164 24.82 -2.24 -15.24
N ALA A 165 25.69 -1.52 -14.55
CA ALA A 165 26.28 -0.27 -15.03
C ALA A 165 27.12 -0.44 -16.31
N ALA A 166 27.68 -1.62 -16.53
CA ALA A 166 28.38 -1.98 -17.76
C ALA A 166 27.43 -2.47 -18.88
N GLY A 167 26.11 -2.46 -18.66
CA GLY A 167 25.11 -2.95 -19.60
C GLY A 167 24.99 -4.47 -19.68
N HIS A 168 25.53 -5.19 -18.70
CA HIS A 168 25.41 -6.65 -18.64
C HIS A 168 24.14 -7.07 -17.90
N ALA A 169 23.51 -8.15 -18.38
CA ALA A 169 22.42 -8.81 -17.67
C ALA A 169 22.92 -9.54 -16.43
N VAL A 170 22.08 -9.55 -15.39
CA VAL A 170 22.30 -10.31 -14.15
C VAL A 170 21.11 -11.26 -13.93
N SER A 171 21.36 -12.37 -13.26
CA SER A 171 20.31 -13.35 -12.96
C SER A 171 19.23 -12.76 -12.06
N GLU A 172 18.02 -13.33 -12.11
CA GLU A 172 16.93 -12.89 -11.22
C GLU A 172 17.34 -12.97 -9.74
N THR A 173 18.06 -14.02 -9.34
CA THR A 173 18.58 -14.13 -7.97
C THR A 173 19.45 -12.92 -7.60
N GLU A 174 20.41 -12.56 -8.45
CA GLU A 174 21.29 -11.40 -8.24
C GLU A 174 20.48 -10.08 -8.18
N GLN A 175 19.42 -9.93 -8.99
CA GLN A 175 18.52 -8.77 -8.91
C GLN A 175 17.86 -8.66 -7.53
N TYR A 176 17.35 -9.77 -7.00
CA TYR A 176 16.70 -9.80 -5.69
C TYR A 176 17.69 -9.67 -4.52
N GLU A 177 18.94 -10.07 -4.70
CA GLU A 177 20.03 -9.88 -3.73
C GLU A 177 20.49 -8.42 -3.68
N LEU A 178 20.69 -7.78 -4.83
CA LEU A 178 20.96 -6.34 -4.91
C LEU A 178 19.78 -5.53 -4.35
N ALA A 179 18.55 -5.91 -4.69
CA ALA A 179 17.34 -5.29 -4.14
C ALA A 179 17.30 -5.39 -2.62
N GLY A 180 17.65 -6.54 -2.04
CA GLY A 180 17.75 -6.72 -0.59
C GLY A 180 18.76 -5.76 0.03
N TYR A 181 19.94 -5.63 -0.56
CA TYR A 181 20.98 -4.72 -0.08
C TYR A 181 20.54 -3.24 -0.13
N ILE A 182 20.02 -2.78 -1.27
CA ILE A 182 19.53 -1.40 -1.44
C ILE A 182 18.38 -1.11 -0.47
N LEU A 183 17.44 -2.05 -0.35
CA LEU A 183 16.28 -1.94 0.54
C LEU A 183 16.71 -1.81 2.00
N THR A 184 17.67 -2.61 2.47
CA THR A 184 18.22 -2.50 3.82
C THR A 184 18.77 -1.10 4.07
N GLU A 185 19.56 -0.57 3.12
CA GLU A 185 20.20 0.74 3.27
C GLU A 185 19.20 1.90 3.32
N ILE A 186 18.16 1.90 2.48
CA ILE A 186 17.12 2.94 2.54
C ILE A 186 16.19 2.74 3.75
N SER A 187 16.00 1.49 4.21
CA SER A 187 15.16 1.19 5.38
C SER A 187 15.74 1.69 6.69
N LYS A 188 17.07 1.81 6.81
CA LYS A 188 17.72 2.52 7.93
C LYS A 188 17.25 3.98 8.04
N VAL A 189 16.98 4.63 6.90
CA VAL A 189 16.45 6.01 6.88
C VAL A 189 14.96 6.03 7.21
N TYR A 190 14.17 5.07 6.71
CA TYR A 190 12.77 4.94 7.14
C TYR A 190 12.66 4.76 8.66
N HIS A 191 13.50 3.91 9.23
CA HIS A 191 13.55 3.66 10.66
C HIS A 191 13.89 4.91 11.46
N SER A 192 14.93 5.65 11.06
CA SER A 192 15.34 6.87 11.77
C SER A 192 14.29 7.99 11.69
N LEU A 193 13.50 8.03 10.61
CA LEU A 193 12.39 8.97 10.44
C LEU A 193 11.07 8.49 11.09
N GLY A 194 11.03 7.25 11.59
CA GLY A 194 9.82 6.64 12.15
C GLY A 194 8.71 6.44 11.13
N TRP A 195 9.07 6.15 9.88
CA TRP A 195 8.12 5.88 8.80
C TRP A 195 7.51 4.49 8.90
N VAL A 196 6.29 4.35 8.38
CA VAL A 196 5.65 3.05 8.16
C VAL A 196 6.13 2.47 6.81
N VAL A 197 6.62 1.24 6.80
CA VAL A 197 7.09 0.54 5.61
C VAL A 197 6.05 -0.48 5.16
N GLN A 198 5.59 -0.40 3.91
CA GLN A 198 4.56 -1.29 3.36
C GLN A 198 5.16 -2.22 2.30
N PHE A 199 4.87 -3.51 2.41
CA PHE A 199 5.31 -4.52 1.44
C PHE A 199 4.12 -5.18 0.75
N HIS A 200 3.95 -4.93 -0.55
CA HIS A 200 2.95 -5.55 -1.42
C HIS A 200 3.56 -6.70 -2.24
N LEU A 201 3.42 -7.92 -1.75
CA LEU A 201 4.22 -9.07 -2.20
C LEU A 201 3.40 -10.11 -2.96
N GLY A 202 3.98 -10.69 -4.02
CA GLY A 202 3.43 -11.86 -4.70
C GLY A 202 2.57 -11.66 -5.95
N PRO A 203 2.26 -10.47 -6.50
CA PRO A 203 1.55 -10.41 -7.78
C PRO A 203 2.48 -10.83 -8.93
N ILE A 204 1.94 -11.54 -9.92
CA ILE A 204 2.60 -11.75 -11.21
C ILE A 204 2.04 -10.74 -12.22
N ARG A 205 2.92 -10.02 -12.92
CA ARG A 205 2.54 -8.85 -13.70
C ARG A 205 2.74 -9.03 -15.20
N ASN A 206 1.97 -8.29 -15.99
CA ASN A 206 2.13 -8.18 -17.44
C ASN A 206 2.08 -9.53 -18.18
N ASN A 207 1.24 -10.46 -17.71
CA ASN A 207 1.19 -11.86 -18.18
C ASN A 207 0.75 -12.01 -19.65
N ASN A 208 0.17 -10.96 -20.24
CA ASN A 208 -0.25 -10.93 -21.64
C ASN A 208 0.63 -9.96 -22.44
N THR A 209 1.73 -10.47 -23.01
CA THR A 209 2.71 -9.67 -23.78
C THR A 209 2.08 -8.90 -24.94
N LYS A 210 1.10 -9.49 -25.63
CA LYS A 210 0.39 -8.80 -26.72
C LYS A 210 -0.31 -7.55 -26.20
N MET A 211 -0.96 -7.64 -25.04
CA MET A 211 -1.67 -6.52 -24.45
C MET A 211 -0.74 -5.53 -23.75
N LEU A 212 0.37 -5.98 -23.18
CA LEU A 212 1.43 -5.10 -22.70
C LEU A 212 1.90 -4.14 -23.81
N ASN A 213 2.15 -4.67 -25.01
CA ASN A 213 2.61 -3.87 -26.15
C ASN A 213 1.53 -2.89 -26.69
N ILE A 214 0.25 -3.14 -26.41
CA ILE A 214 -0.87 -2.30 -26.90
C ILE A 214 -1.30 -1.26 -25.85
N ALA A 215 -1.43 -1.69 -24.60
CA ALA A 215 -2.08 -0.93 -23.53
C ALA A 215 -1.10 -0.48 -22.42
N GLY A 216 0.12 -1.01 -22.39
CA GLY A 216 1.09 -0.76 -21.33
C GLY A 216 0.78 -1.53 -20.03
N THR A 217 1.51 -1.19 -18.98
CA THR A 217 1.36 -1.77 -17.63
C THR A 217 0.03 -1.36 -16.98
N ASP A 218 -0.35 -2.03 -15.89
CA ASP A 218 -1.51 -1.68 -15.06
C ASP A 218 -2.85 -1.65 -15.84
N SER A 219 -2.94 -2.47 -16.89
CA SER A 219 -4.06 -2.52 -17.84
C SER A 219 -4.98 -3.74 -17.67
N GLY A 220 -4.88 -4.43 -16.51
CA GLY A 220 -5.74 -5.56 -16.16
C GLY A 220 -5.21 -6.95 -16.56
N PHE A 221 -3.92 -7.06 -16.86
CA PHE A 221 -3.25 -8.33 -17.23
C PHE A 221 -2.29 -8.84 -16.15
N ASP A 222 -2.51 -8.43 -14.91
CA ASP A 222 -1.83 -8.89 -13.71
C ASP A 222 -2.74 -9.90 -12.97
N SER A 223 -2.15 -10.83 -12.21
CA SER A 223 -2.91 -11.83 -11.48
C SER A 223 -2.23 -12.28 -10.19
N VAL A 224 -2.94 -13.12 -9.43
CA VAL A 224 -2.41 -13.75 -8.21
C VAL A 224 -1.22 -14.63 -8.55
N GLY A 225 -0.09 -14.35 -7.91
CA GLY A 225 1.10 -15.17 -8.01
C GLY A 225 1.16 -16.32 -6.99
N ASN A 226 2.34 -16.88 -6.87
CA ASN A 226 2.60 -17.99 -5.96
C ASN A 226 2.52 -17.57 -4.49
N GLN A 227 2.40 -18.56 -3.61
CA GLN A 227 2.51 -18.33 -2.18
C GLN A 227 3.91 -17.82 -1.82
N LEU A 228 3.96 -16.92 -0.85
CA LEU A 228 5.21 -16.40 -0.31
C LEU A 228 5.97 -17.48 0.45
N ASN A 229 7.30 -17.39 0.41
CA ASN A 229 8.17 -18.29 1.15
C ASN A 229 8.37 -17.78 2.59
N ALA A 230 7.80 -18.49 3.57
CA ALA A 230 7.86 -18.11 4.98
C ALA A 230 9.31 -17.96 5.51
N LYS A 231 10.23 -18.84 5.09
CA LYS A 231 11.65 -18.78 5.49
C LYS A 231 12.31 -17.49 4.98
N THR A 232 12.01 -17.11 3.74
CA THR A 232 12.57 -15.90 3.12
C THR A 232 11.99 -14.65 3.76
N LEU A 233 10.68 -14.63 4.06
CA LEU A 233 10.04 -13.51 4.76
C LEU A 233 10.60 -13.31 6.18
N ASN A 234 10.78 -14.40 6.94
CA ASN A 234 11.40 -14.33 8.27
C ASN A 234 12.87 -13.88 8.18
N ALA A 235 13.62 -14.36 7.19
CA ALA A 235 15.01 -13.93 6.99
C ALA A 235 15.09 -12.43 6.66
N MET A 236 14.17 -11.93 5.83
CA MET A 236 14.08 -10.50 5.51
C MET A 236 13.84 -9.65 6.77
N LEU A 237 12.78 -9.94 7.51
CA LEU A 237 12.44 -9.16 8.72
C LEU A 237 13.55 -9.26 9.78
N ASN A 238 14.13 -10.45 9.98
CA ASN A 238 15.25 -10.63 10.89
C ASN A 238 16.51 -9.85 10.48
N HIS A 239 16.81 -9.81 9.18
CA HIS A 239 17.93 -9.01 8.69
C HIS A 239 17.70 -7.52 8.92
N LEU A 240 16.49 -7.01 8.65
CA LEU A 240 16.15 -5.62 8.90
C LEU A 240 16.23 -5.29 10.40
N GLU A 241 15.78 -6.20 11.27
CA GLU A 241 15.88 -6.05 12.73
C GLU A 241 17.35 -5.95 13.19
N LEU A 242 18.20 -6.88 12.75
CA LEU A 242 19.62 -6.92 13.13
C LEU A 242 20.44 -5.72 12.65
N ASN A 243 19.94 -4.96 11.67
CA ASN A 243 20.63 -3.84 11.05
C ASN A 243 19.99 -2.48 11.37
N ASP A 244 19.16 -2.40 12.42
CA ASP A 244 18.43 -1.18 12.81
C ASP A 244 17.65 -0.55 11.64
N ALA A 245 17.06 -1.40 10.82
CA ALA A 245 16.35 -1.04 9.60
C ALA A 245 14.86 -1.46 9.63
N LEU A 246 14.42 -2.22 10.63
CA LEU A 246 13.02 -2.61 10.77
C LEU A 246 12.20 -1.47 11.40
N SER A 247 11.17 -1.02 10.68
CA SER A 247 10.25 0.03 11.12
C SER A 247 8.86 -0.55 11.41
N ASP A 248 7.91 0.29 11.80
CA ASP A 248 6.49 -0.09 11.72
C ASP A 248 6.21 -0.63 10.31
N THR A 249 5.78 -1.88 10.20
CA THR A 249 5.74 -2.59 8.93
C THR A 249 4.36 -3.19 8.67
N ILE A 250 3.85 -3.04 7.45
CA ILE A 250 2.60 -3.66 7.03
C ILE A 250 2.87 -4.53 5.80
N ILE A 251 2.47 -5.80 5.85
CA ILE A 251 2.73 -6.77 4.78
C ILE A 251 1.40 -7.18 4.14
N TYR A 252 1.29 -7.00 2.82
CA TYR A 252 0.12 -7.30 2.01
C TYR A 252 0.46 -8.44 1.04
N PRO A 253 0.15 -9.70 1.37
CA PRO A 253 0.30 -10.80 0.41
C PRO A 253 -0.78 -10.74 -0.67
N ASN A 254 -0.41 -10.92 -1.93
CA ASN A 254 -1.37 -10.97 -3.04
C ASN A 254 -2.17 -12.27 -3.03
N ASN A 255 -1.54 -13.38 -2.63
CA ASN A 255 -2.20 -14.68 -2.49
C ASN A 255 -2.88 -14.77 -1.11
N GLY A 256 -4.21 -14.79 -1.09
CA GLY A 256 -4.99 -14.85 0.15
C GLY A 256 -4.77 -16.12 1.00
N ASN A 257 -4.05 -17.13 0.48
CA ASN A 257 -3.62 -18.28 1.28
C ASN A 257 -2.48 -17.96 2.27
N ASP A 258 -1.83 -16.81 2.10
CA ASP A 258 -0.68 -16.44 2.92
C ASP A 258 -1.04 -15.56 4.13
N HIS A 259 -2.29 -15.12 4.27
CA HIS A 259 -2.73 -14.24 5.37
C HIS A 259 -2.31 -14.79 6.76
N LEU A 260 -2.66 -16.04 7.08
CA LEU A 260 -2.31 -16.65 8.37
C LEU A 260 -0.78 -16.73 8.56
N MET A 261 -0.04 -17.13 7.51
CA MET A 261 1.42 -17.25 7.56
C MET A 261 2.08 -15.89 7.77
N VAL A 262 1.63 -14.86 7.06
CA VAL A 262 2.13 -13.49 7.17
C VAL A 262 1.82 -12.93 8.56
N GLN A 263 0.59 -13.09 9.08
CA GLN A 263 0.25 -12.60 10.41
C GLN A 263 1.04 -13.33 11.51
N ALA A 264 1.25 -14.64 11.39
CA ALA A 264 2.09 -15.39 12.33
C ALA A 264 3.56 -14.93 12.28
N THR A 265 4.09 -14.72 11.07
CA THR A 265 5.45 -14.19 10.87
C THR A 265 5.61 -12.77 11.43
N ALA A 266 4.61 -11.91 11.24
CA ALA A 266 4.58 -10.56 11.80
C ALA A 266 4.65 -10.55 13.34
N GLY A 267 4.08 -11.59 13.98
CA GLY A 267 4.15 -11.79 15.43
C GLY A 267 5.57 -11.99 15.96
N ASN A 268 6.50 -12.53 15.15
CA ASN A 268 7.91 -12.73 15.56
C ASN A 268 8.66 -11.41 15.74
N PHE A 269 8.22 -10.35 15.06
CA PHE A 269 8.95 -9.08 14.97
C PHE A 269 8.14 -7.89 15.52
N SER A 270 6.92 -8.13 16.02
CA SER A 270 6.15 -7.09 16.70
C SER A 270 6.59 -6.96 18.15
N ASN A 271 7.02 -5.76 18.55
CA ASN A 271 7.47 -5.51 19.92
C ASN A 271 7.11 -4.07 20.34
N SER A 272 7.75 -3.56 21.40
CA SER A 272 7.49 -2.21 21.92
C SER A 272 8.06 -1.08 21.06
N ALA A 273 9.06 -1.37 20.22
CA ALA A 273 9.74 -0.38 19.37
C ALA A 273 9.02 -0.19 18.03
N HIS A 274 8.58 -1.27 17.40
CA HIS A 274 7.84 -1.23 16.14
C HIS A 274 6.80 -2.35 16.07
N LYS A 275 5.79 -2.12 15.25
CA LYS A 275 4.70 -3.06 15.00
C LYS A 275 4.80 -3.61 13.58
N VAL A 276 4.84 -4.93 13.46
CA VAL A 276 4.72 -5.63 12.17
C VAL A 276 3.33 -6.25 12.09
N GLN A 277 2.62 -6.10 10.98
CA GLN A 277 1.28 -6.66 10.86
C GLN A 277 0.93 -7.09 9.44
N LEU A 278 0.02 -8.05 9.32
CA LEU A 278 -0.72 -8.28 8.10
C LEU A 278 -1.56 -7.04 7.77
N GLY A 279 -1.46 -6.55 6.54
CA GLY A 279 -2.30 -5.49 6.00
C GLY A 279 -3.67 -5.98 5.57
N ALA A 280 -4.58 -5.05 5.26
CA ALA A 280 -5.91 -5.40 4.75
C ALA A 280 -5.87 -6.34 3.54
N ALA A 281 -6.93 -7.13 3.38
CA ALA A 281 -7.10 -8.02 2.22
C ALA A 281 -6.91 -7.24 0.91
N TRP A 282 -5.86 -7.59 0.17
CA TRP A 282 -5.36 -6.75 -0.92
C TRP A 282 -5.82 -7.21 -2.31
N TRP A 283 -6.14 -6.25 -3.17
CA TRP A 283 -6.43 -6.41 -4.60
C TRP A 283 -7.55 -7.42 -4.90
N PHE A 284 -7.22 -8.61 -5.38
CA PHE A 284 -8.20 -9.67 -5.66
C PHE A 284 -8.90 -10.17 -4.40
N ASN A 285 -8.31 -9.93 -3.22
CA ASN A 285 -8.86 -10.29 -1.91
C ASN A 285 -9.68 -9.14 -1.28
N ASP A 286 -9.67 -7.93 -1.83
CA ASP A 286 -10.52 -6.81 -1.43
C ASP A 286 -11.97 -7.07 -1.87
N THR A 287 -12.60 -8.08 -1.30
CA THR A 287 -13.95 -8.58 -1.59
C THR A 287 -14.59 -9.05 -0.29
N LYS A 288 -15.88 -9.40 -0.30
CA LYS A 288 -16.52 -9.86 0.94
C LYS A 288 -15.85 -11.12 1.45
N GLU A 289 -15.77 -12.14 0.60
CA GLU A 289 -15.22 -13.44 0.93
C GLU A 289 -13.72 -13.35 1.27
N GLY A 290 -12.97 -12.50 0.56
CA GLY A 290 -11.56 -12.25 0.85
C GLY A 290 -11.34 -11.54 2.19
N MET A 291 -12.14 -10.50 2.50
CA MET A 291 -12.07 -9.81 3.79
C MET A 291 -12.52 -10.69 4.96
N GLU A 292 -13.58 -11.49 4.80
CA GLU A 292 -14.05 -12.41 5.84
C GLU A 292 -12.96 -13.43 6.18
N ARG A 293 -12.33 -14.03 5.17
CA ARG A 293 -11.19 -14.94 5.36
C ARG A 293 -10.02 -14.22 6.04
N HIS A 294 -9.64 -13.04 5.55
CA HIS A 294 -8.57 -12.24 6.13
C HIS A 294 -8.83 -11.92 7.61
N LEU A 295 -10.05 -11.52 7.99
CA LEU A 295 -10.39 -11.20 9.37
C LEU A 295 -10.30 -12.44 10.29
N VAL A 296 -10.70 -13.61 9.81
CA VAL A 296 -10.49 -14.88 10.52
C VAL A 296 -8.99 -15.14 10.72
N ASP A 297 -8.20 -15.11 9.65
CA ASP A 297 -6.76 -15.40 9.70
C ASP A 297 -6.02 -14.40 10.60
N TYR A 298 -6.34 -13.11 10.49
CA TYR A 298 -5.76 -12.06 11.34
C TYR A 298 -6.13 -12.28 12.81
N ALA A 299 -7.41 -12.49 13.13
CA ALA A 299 -7.88 -12.61 14.51
C ALA A 299 -7.46 -13.91 15.19
N THR A 300 -7.06 -14.93 14.43
CA THR A 300 -6.65 -16.25 14.97
C THR A 300 -5.31 -16.19 15.69
N VAL A 301 -4.34 -15.45 15.15
CA VAL A 301 -2.97 -15.37 15.69
C VAL A 301 -2.49 -13.95 15.96
N GLY A 302 -3.29 -12.94 15.62
CA GLY A 302 -3.03 -11.53 15.87
C GLY A 302 -4.00 -10.89 16.87
N LEU A 303 -3.74 -9.62 17.19
CA LEU A 303 -4.63 -8.81 18.03
C LEU A 303 -5.52 -7.94 17.15
N LEU A 304 -6.74 -8.43 16.84
CA LEU A 304 -7.67 -7.73 15.93
C LEU A 304 -7.95 -6.28 16.36
N SER A 305 -8.02 -6.00 17.67
CA SER A 305 -8.21 -4.65 18.20
C SER A 305 -7.09 -3.67 17.83
N LYS A 306 -5.93 -4.17 17.45
CA LYS A 306 -4.78 -3.37 16.99
C LYS A 306 -4.69 -3.29 15.48
N PHE A 307 -5.54 -3.98 14.70
CA PHE A 307 -5.45 -3.95 13.25
C PHE A 307 -5.55 -2.52 12.71
N VAL A 308 -4.62 -2.14 11.81
CA VAL A 308 -4.53 -0.78 11.24
C VAL A 308 -5.78 -0.39 10.46
N GLY A 309 -6.50 -1.37 9.90
CA GLY A 309 -7.75 -1.15 9.19
C GLY A 309 -7.59 -1.16 7.68
N MET A 310 -8.56 -0.55 7.00
CA MET A 310 -8.75 -0.58 5.55
C MET A 310 -8.05 0.58 4.84
N LEU A 311 -7.59 0.33 3.61
CA LEU A 311 -7.24 1.36 2.62
C LEU A 311 -7.94 1.06 1.30
N THR A 312 -8.06 2.05 0.41
CA THR A 312 -8.76 1.86 -0.88
C THR A 312 -7.91 1.21 -1.96
N ASP A 313 -6.59 1.42 -1.94
CA ASP A 313 -5.63 1.01 -3.00
C ASP A 313 -6.16 1.29 -4.42
N SER A 314 -6.68 2.50 -4.62
CA SER A 314 -7.46 2.82 -5.81
C SER A 314 -7.08 4.17 -6.42
N ARG A 315 -7.17 4.23 -7.75
CA ARG A 315 -7.11 5.46 -8.55
C ARG A 315 -8.47 6.12 -8.79
N SER A 316 -9.57 5.53 -8.29
CA SER A 316 -10.93 6.03 -8.48
C SER A 316 -11.35 6.97 -7.34
N MET A 317 -11.83 8.17 -7.68
CA MET A 317 -12.30 9.19 -6.71
C MET A 317 -13.58 8.80 -5.97
N ILE A 318 -14.27 7.74 -6.41
CA ILE A 318 -15.48 7.22 -5.76
C ILE A 318 -15.23 5.93 -4.98
N SER A 319 -13.97 5.50 -4.87
CA SER A 319 -13.58 4.25 -4.19
C SER A 319 -13.79 4.25 -2.67
N TYR A 320 -14.11 5.38 -2.03
CA TYR A 320 -14.29 5.44 -0.57
C TYR A 320 -15.45 4.57 -0.06
N THR A 321 -16.37 4.14 -0.93
CA THR A 321 -17.37 3.11 -0.62
C THR A 321 -16.76 1.76 -0.23
N ARG A 322 -15.49 1.50 -0.57
CA ARG A 322 -14.72 0.35 -0.08
C ARG A 322 -14.54 0.38 1.44
N HIS A 323 -14.40 1.57 2.05
CA HIS A 323 -14.40 1.69 3.51
C HIS A 323 -15.78 1.36 4.09
N GLU A 324 -16.87 1.80 3.47
CA GLU A 324 -18.22 1.39 3.91
C GLU A 324 -18.40 -0.13 3.82
N TYR A 325 -17.94 -0.72 2.72
CA TYR A 325 -18.00 -2.16 2.48
C TYR A 325 -17.23 -2.94 3.57
N PHE A 326 -15.97 -2.55 3.82
CA PHE A 326 -15.16 -3.11 4.91
C PHE A 326 -15.81 -2.95 6.28
N ARG A 327 -16.29 -1.74 6.62
CA ARG A 327 -16.92 -1.46 7.92
C ARG A 327 -18.13 -2.34 8.18
N ARG A 328 -18.96 -2.57 7.17
CA ARG A 328 -20.11 -3.48 7.25
C ARG A 328 -19.69 -4.93 7.49
N ILE A 329 -18.68 -5.40 6.76
CA ILE A 329 -18.13 -6.75 6.91
C ILE A 329 -17.51 -6.94 8.30
N LEU A 330 -16.72 -5.98 8.78
CA LEU A 330 -16.13 -5.99 10.12
C LEU A 330 -17.19 -6.03 11.22
N CYS A 331 -18.20 -5.15 11.14
CA CYS A 331 -19.29 -5.13 12.12
C CYS A 331 -20.08 -6.45 12.12
N ASN A 332 -20.34 -7.03 10.94
CA ASN A 332 -21.00 -8.33 10.84
C ASN A 332 -20.14 -9.45 11.44
N PHE A 333 -18.84 -9.48 11.12
CA PHE A 333 -17.89 -10.46 11.67
C PHE A 333 -17.85 -10.42 13.20
N ILE A 334 -17.78 -9.23 13.81
CA ILE A 334 -17.79 -9.08 15.27
C ILE A 334 -19.17 -9.43 15.85
N GLY A 335 -20.25 -8.96 15.21
CA GLY A 335 -21.63 -9.22 15.62
C GLY A 335 -21.95 -10.71 15.69
N GLU A 336 -21.59 -11.49 14.66
CA GLU A 336 -21.80 -12.94 14.63
C GLU A 336 -21.10 -13.65 15.81
N LYS A 337 -19.89 -13.20 16.17
CA LYS A 337 -19.14 -13.77 17.31
C LYS A 337 -19.81 -13.46 18.64
N ILE A 338 -20.38 -12.26 18.79
CA ILE A 338 -21.14 -11.87 19.97
C ILE A 338 -22.42 -12.71 20.08
N GLU A 339 -23.18 -12.85 18.99
CA GLU A 339 -24.43 -13.63 18.96
C GLU A 339 -24.20 -15.11 19.28
N ARG A 340 -23.05 -15.67 18.88
CA ARG A 340 -22.65 -17.05 19.20
C ARG A 340 -22.08 -17.23 20.60
N GLY A 341 -21.87 -16.15 21.36
CA GLY A 341 -21.24 -16.20 22.68
C GLY A 341 -19.73 -16.46 22.65
N GLU A 342 -19.07 -16.29 21.50
CA GLU A 342 -17.60 -16.39 21.38
C GLU A 342 -16.91 -15.16 22.01
N ILE A 343 -17.59 -14.01 22.04
CA ILE A 343 -17.11 -12.76 22.62
C ILE A 343 -18.18 -12.19 23.57
N ALA A 344 -17.78 -11.83 24.78
CA ALA A 344 -18.67 -11.26 25.82
C ALA A 344 -18.21 -9.87 26.31
N PHE A 345 -17.55 -9.09 25.46
CA PHE A 345 -17.10 -7.73 25.80
C PHE A 345 -18.26 -6.76 25.94
N SER A 346 -18.05 -5.70 26.73
CA SER A 346 -19.03 -4.62 26.89
C SER A 346 -19.24 -3.85 25.58
N ASN A 347 -20.41 -3.22 25.41
CA ASN A 347 -20.69 -2.35 24.26
C ASN A 347 -19.63 -1.25 24.10
N THR A 348 -19.15 -0.66 25.20
CA THR A 348 -18.10 0.36 25.19
C THR A 348 -16.78 -0.19 24.63
N THR A 349 -16.40 -1.41 25.00
CA THR A 349 -15.20 -2.07 24.48
C THR A 349 -15.33 -2.37 22.99
N ILE A 350 -16.49 -2.85 22.54
CA ILE A 350 -16.77 -3.12 21.12
C ILE A 350 -16.76 -1.83 20.30
N GLU A 351 -17.41 -0.78 20.80
CA GLU A 351 -17.42 0.53 20.13
C GLU A 351 -15.99 1.08 19.96
N GLN A 352 -15.18 1.03 21.02
CA GLN A 352 -13.79 1.47 20.94
C GLN A 352 -12.98 0.64 19.94
N MET A 353 -13.15 -0.69 19.94
CA MET A 353 -12.48 -1.58 18.97
C MET A 353 -12.85 -1.23 17.54
N LEU A 354 -14.14 -0.95 17.27
CA LEU A 354 -14.61 -0.55 15.95
C LEU A 354 -14.03 0.80 15.53
N LYS A 355 -14.04 1.81 16.41
CA LYS A 355 -13.41 3.13 16.16
C LYS A 355 -11.91 2.99 15.89
N ASP A 356 -11.24 2.14 16.66
CA ASP A 356 -9.81 1.88 16.52
C ASP A 356 -9.48 1.27 15.16
N ILE A 357 -10.15 0.18 14.77
CA ILE A 357 -9.91 -0.47 13.47
C ILE A 357 -10.35 0.42 12.30
N CYS A 358 -11.42 1.19 12.45
CA CYS A 358 -11.94 2.01 11.36
C CYS A 358 -11.16 3.32 11.14
N TYR A 359 -10.36 3.74 12.12
CA TYR A 359 -9.72 5.06 12.10
C TYR A 359 -8.53 5.21 13.08
N ASN A 360 -8.74 5.03 14.40
CA ASN A 360 -7.73 5.50 15.39
C ASN A 360 -6.39 4.75 15.32
N ASN A 361 -6.40 3.46 14.96
CA ASN A 361 -5.16 2.68 14.82
C ASN A 361 -4.29 3.22 13.68
N ALA A 362 -4.89 3.61 12.55
CA ALA A 362 -4.16 4.24 11.45
C ALA A 362 -3.59 5.60 11.87
N VAL A 363 -4.36 6.42 12.59
CA VAL A 363 -3.88 7.72 13.11
C VAL A 363 -2.68 7.54 14.03
N LYS A 364 -2.74 6.59 14.97
CA LYS A 364 -1.64 6.27 15.90
C LYS A 364 -0.39 5.75 15.19
N LEU A 365 -0.56 4.98 14.12
CA LEU A 365 0.53 4.35 13.39
C LEU A 365 1.27 5.37 12.51
N PHE A 366 0.55 6.07 11.64
CA PHE A 366 1.16 6.98 10.66
C PHE A 366 1.50 8.36 11.24
N LYS A 367 0.93 8.74 12.40
CA LYS A 367 1.28 9.96 13.17
C LYS A 367 1.24 11.23 12.31
N ILE A 368 0.22 11.34 11.45
CA ILE A 368 0.07 12.49 10.56
C ILE A 368 -0.36 13.71 11.36
N GLU A 369 0.36 14.81 11.19
CA GLU A 369 0.16 16.04 11.95
C GLU A 369 -1.25 16.63 11.74
N GLY A 370 -1.87 17.05 12.85
CA GLY A 370 -3.19 17.68 12.85
C GLY A 370 -4.37 16.71 12.74
N ILE A 371 -4.11 15.40 12.63
CA ILE A 371 -5.15 14.37 12.59
C ILE A 371 -5.36 13.80 14.00
N LYS A 372 -6.61 13.79 14.46
CA LYS A 372 -7.00 13.31 15.80
C LYS A 372 -7.91 12.11 15.69
N GLU A 373 -7.81 11.22 16.68
CA GLU A 373 -8.72 10.09 16.91
C GLU A 373 -10.20 10.53 17.06
N VAL A 374 -11.11 9.60 16.78
CA VAL A 374 -12.59 9.77 16.83
C VAL A 374 -13.24 9.05 18.00
#